data_AF-C6L1T2-F1
#
_entry.id   AF-C6L1T2-F1
#
_cell.length_a   1.000
_cell.length_b   1.000
_cell.length_c   1.000
_cell.angle_alpha   90.00
_cell.angle_beta   90.00
_cell.angle_gamma   90.00
#
_symmetry.space_group_name_H-M   'P 1'
#
loop_
_entity.id
_entity.type
_entity.pdbx_description
1 polymer ?
#
loop_
_entity_poly.entity_id
_entity_poly.type
_entity_poly.pdbx_seq_one_letter_code
_entity_poly.pdbx_strand_id
1 'polypeptide(L)'
;MDIKHLPSSDNDEYLTVTEIGERLNPPFSARCLNKLLLQLGFQINNLLGGYRPTPKGEERGGKMCDVPMQHVEGSTQQLKWNSNLLVSFLQNELINTPRL
;
A
#
# COMPACT_ATOMS: atom_id res chain seq x y z
N MET A 1 -39.20 2.98 7.22
CA MET A 1 -38.33 2.07 6.44
C MET A 1 -36.95 2.21 7.04
N ASP A 2 -36.58 1.23 7.87
CA ASP A 2 -35.34 1.21 8.64
C ASP A 2 -34.21 0.76 7.69
N ILE A 3 -33.40 1.70 7.21
CA ILE A 3 -32.24 1.37 6.40
C ILE A 3 -31.20 0.81 7.36
N LYS A 4 -31.19 -0.52 7.50
CA LYS A 4 -30.10 -1.25 8.15
C LYS A 4 -28.83 -0.90 7.37
N HIS A 5 -28.00 -0.03 7.95
CA HIS A 5 -26.61 0.13 7.52
C HIS A 5 -25.94 -1.23 7.67
N LEU A 6 -25.79 -1.95 6.56
CA LEU A 6 -24.85 -3.05 6.48
C LEU A 6 -23.48 -2.49 6.84
N PRO A 7 -22.73 -3.07 7.79
CA PRO A 7 -21.32 -2.76 7.90
C PRO A 7 -20.68 -3.20 6.59
N SER A 8 -20.28 -2.25 5.74
CA SER A 8 -19.45 -2.53 4.57
C SER A 8 -18.09 -3.03 5.05
N SER A 9 -18.03 -4.31 5.39
CA SER A 9 -16.83 -4.98 5.93
C SER A 9 -15.75 -5.25 4.88
N ASP A 10 -15.94 -4.76 3.66
CA ASP A 10 -15.11 -5.04 2.48
C ASP A 10 -14.83 -3.78 1.65
N ASN A 11 -14.77 -2.59 2.27
CA ASN A 11 -14.11 -1.48 1.59
C ASN A 11 -12.61 -1.76 1.63
N ASP A 12 -12.11 -2.43 0.59
CA ASP A 12 -10.69 -2.55 0.28
C ASP A 12 -10.11 -1.15 0.16
N GLU A 13 -9.59 -0.63 1.26
CA GLU A 13 -9.02 0.69 1.30
C GLU A 13 -7.59 0.61 0.74
N TYR A 14 -7.41 1.23 -0.43
CA TYR A 14 -6.13 1.32 -1.11
C TYR A 14 -5.38 2.56 -0.64
N LEU A 15 -4.27 2.33 0.04
CA LEU A 15 -3.43 3.35 0.66
C LEU A 15 -2.06 3.44 -0.01
N THR A 16 -1.48 4.63 0.03
CA THR A 16 -0.08 4.83 -0.31
C THR A 16 0.83 4.19 0.73
N VAL A 17 2.10 3.94 0.38
CA VAL A 17 3.09 3.38 1.32
C VAL A 17 3.27 4.26 2.56
N THR A 18 3.09 5.57 2.45
CA THR A 18 3.13 6.49 3.60
C THR A 18 1.99 6.21 4.57
N GLU A 19 0.76 6.16 4.07
CA GLU A 19 -0.44 5.89 4.88
C GLU A 19 -0.40 4.46 5.48
N ILE A 20 0.13 3.48 4.75
CA ILE A 20 0.38 2.13 5.29
C ILE A 20 1.34 2.21 6.48
N GLY A 21 2.43 2.99 6.36
CA GLY A 21 3.41 3.16 7.42
C GLY A 21 2.88 3.81 8.69
N GLU A 22 1.92 4.72 8.55
CA GLU A 22 1.22 5.36 9.67
C GLU A 22 0.31 4.39 10.43
N ARG A 23 -0.17 3.32 9.77
CA ARG A 23 -1.03 2.29 10.38
C ARG A 23 -0.28 1.18 11.09
N LEU A 24 1.03 1.06 10.87
CA LEU A 24 1.85 0.06 11.55
C LEU A 24 2.11 0.47 13.01
N ASN A 25 2.36 -0.51 13.87
CA ASN A 25 2.71 -0.28 15.26
C ASN A 25 4.00 -1.01 15.66
N PRO A 26 5.14 -0.31 15.86
CA PRO A 26 5.28 1.15 15.77
C PRO A 26 5.17 1.66 14.33
N PRO A 27 4.85 2.96 14.12
CA PRO A 27 4.80 3.56 12.80
C PRO A 27 6.12 3.42 12.04
N PHE A 28 6.03 3.15 10.74
CA PHE A 28 7.19 2.89 9.90
C PHE A 28 7.32 3.95 8.80
N SER A 29 8.53 4.46 8.59
CA SER A 29 8.72 5.50 7.57
C SER A 29 8.48 4.95 6.17
N ALA A 30 7.85 5.77 5.31
CA ALA A 30 7.60 5.40 3.92
C ALA A 30 8.88 5.00 3.16
N ARG A 31 10.03 5.63 3.49
CA ARG A 31 11.33 5.29 2.91
C ARG A 31 11.76 3.88 3.29
N CYS A 32 11.65 3.51 4.57
CA CYS A 32 12.02 2.18 5.04
C CYS A 32 11.06 1.11 4.50
N LEU A 33 9.75 1.39 4.48
CA LEU A 33 8.79 0.48 3.87
C LEU A 33 9.05 0.26 2.39
N ASN A 34 9.34 1.32 1.62
CA ASN A 34 9.63 1.14 0.21
C ASN A 34 10.86 0.24 -0.02
N LYS A 35 11.92 0.40 0.78
CA LYS A 35 13.09 -0.48 0.75
C LYS A 35 12.72 -1.93 1.09
N LEU A 36 11.92 -2.13 2.14
CA LEU A 36 11.48 -3.46 2.55
C LEU A 36 10.65 -4.14 1.44
N LEU A 37 9.67 -3.44 0.87
CA LEU A 37 8.83 -3.97 -0.21
C LEU A 37 9.64 -4.27 -1.49
N LEU A 38 10.70 -3.51 -1.79
CA LEU A 38 11.66 -3.83 -2.85
C LEU A 38 12.44 -5.10 -2.52
N GLN A 39 12.96 -5.23 -1.29
CA GLN A 39 13.73 -6.40 -0.85
C GLN A 39 12.88 -7.68 -0.84
N LEU A 40 11.60 -7.58 -0.48
CA LEU A 40 10.63 -8.67 -0.51
C LEU A 40 10.18 -9.05 -1.94
N GLY A 41 10.57 -8.24 -2.94
CA GLY A 41 10.22 -8.43 -4.34
C GLY A 41 8.76 -8.12 -4.66
N PHE A 42 8.08 -7.31 -3.85
CA PHE A 42 6.68 -6.92 -4.06
C PHE A 42 6.53 -5.70 -4.98
N GLN A 43 7.56 -4.87 -5.08
CA GLN A 43 7.57 -3.75 -6.01
C GLN A 43 8.91 -3.61 -6.71
N ILE A 44 8.90 -2.83 -7.79
CA ILE A 44 10.09 -2.45 -8.55
C ILE A 44 10.08 -0.95 -8.82
N ASN A 45 11.26 -0.37 -9.02
CA ASN A 45 11.39 1.01 -9.47
C ASN A 45 10.81 1.15 -10.87
N ASN A 46 10.01 2.19 -11.08
CA ASN A 46 9.52 2.57 -12.40
C ASN A 46 10.55 3.46 -13.11
N LEU A 47 10.76 3.24 -14.42
CA LEU A 47 11.74 4.00 -15.22
C LEU A 47 11.46 5.52 -15.23
N LEU A 48 10.19 5.91 -15.09
CA LEU A 48 9.74 7.30 -15.07
C LEU A 48 9.66 7.89 -13.66
N GLY A 49 10.19 7.18 -12.65
CA GLY A 49 10.04 7.53 -11.25
C GLY A 49 8.83 6.87 -10.59
N GLY A 50 8.93 6.69 -9.27
CA GLY A 50 7.95 5.97 -8.46
C GLY A 50 8.12 4.44 -8.51
N TYR A 51 7.07 3.73 -8.10
CA TYR A 51 7.08 2.27 -7.95
C TYR A 51 5.93 1.63 -8.72
N ARG A 52 6.11 0.38 -9.14
CA ARG A 52 5.06 -0.49 -9.66
C ARG A 52 5.05 -1.81 -8.90
N PRO A 53 3.89 -2.46 -8.74
CA PRO A 53 3.84 -3.76 -8.09
C PRO A 53 4.44 -4.81 -9.04
N THR A 54 5.07 -5.83 -8.48
CA THR A 54 5.36 -7.08 -9.21
C THR A 54 4.11 -7.98 -9.16
N PRO A 55 4.05 -9.08 -9.94
CA PRO A 55 2.94 -10.04 -9.79
C PRO A 55 2.74 -10.50 -8.34
N LYS A 56 3.85 -10.74 -7.62
CA LYS A 56 3.85 -11.08 -6.19
C LYS A 56 3.31 -9.93 -5.31
N GLY A 57 3.56 -8.68 -5.69
CA GLY A 57 2.99 -7.51 -5.03
C GLY A 57 1.49 -7.37 -5.28
N GLU A 58 1.02 -7.68 -6.48
CA GLU A 58 -0.40 -7.67 -6.81
C GLU A 58 -1.18 -8.71 -6.00
N GLU A 59 -0.61 -9.91 -5.82
CA GLU A 59 -1.16 -10.94 -4.91
C GLU A 59 -1.25 -10.47 -3.45
N ARG A 60 -0.42 -9.47 -3.07
CA ARG A 60 -0.45 -8.82 -1.74
C ARG A 60 -1.28 -7.53 -1.73
N GLY A 61 -2.07 -7.30 -2.76
CA GLY A 61 -2.98 -6.17 -2.86
C GLY A 61 -2.36 -4.89 -3.42
N GLY A 62 -1.17 -4.96 -4.03
CA GLY A 62 -0.58 -3.85 -4.76
C GLY A 62 -1.32 -3.58 -6.06
N LYS A 63 -1.67 -2.32 -6.34
CA LYS A 63 -2.39 -1.93 -7.55
C LYS A 63 -1.99 -0.52 -7.99
N MET A 64 -1.91 -0.29 -9.29
CA MET A 64 -1.82 1.05 -9.85
C MET A 64 -3.21 1.70 -9.84
N CYS A 65 -3.35 2.82 -9.14
CA CYS A 65 -4.58 3.61 -9.09
C CYS A 65 -4.40 4.92 -9.85
N ASP A 66 -5.40 5.28 -10.65
CA ASP A 66 -5.49 6.62 -11.23
C ASP A 66 -5.79 7.63 -10.13
N VAL A 67 -4.94 8.66 -10.04
CA VAL A 67 -5.11 9.79 -9.14
C VAL A 67 -5.13 11.09 -9.97
N PRO A 68 -6.07 12.01 -9.69
CA PRO A 68 -6.13 13.26 -10.42
C PRO A 68 -4.90 14.12 -10.14
N MET A 69 -4.33 14.73 -11.18
CA MET A 69 -3.27 15.70 -11.01
C MET A 69 -3.85 16.98 -10.39
N GLN A 70 -3.21 17.50 -9.33
CA GLN A 70 -3.74 18.65 -8.59
C GLN A 70 -3.60 20.00 -9.34
N HIS A 71 -2.61 20.12 -10.23
CA HIS A 71 -2.24 21.41 -10.84
C HIS A 71 -2.41 21.46 -12.37
N VAL A 72 -2.78 20.36 -13.00
CA VAL A 72 -2.98 20.25 -14.46
C VAL A 72 -4.14 19.31 -14.75
N GLU A 73 -4.82 19.49 -15.88
CA GLU A 73 -5.82 18.52 -16.34
C GLU A 73 -5.13 17.20 -16.71
N GLY A 74 -5.50 16.12 -16.02
CA GLY A 74 -4.99 14.79 -16.27
C GLY A 74 -5.06 13.87 -15.05
N SER A 75 -4.83 12.57 -15.26
CA SER A 75 -4.58 11.59 -14.20
C SER A 75 -3.14 11.10 -14.26
N THR A 76 -2.58 10.78 -13.10
CA THR A 76 -1.34 10.00 -13.00
C THR A 76 -1.63 8.67 -12.34
N GLN A 77 -0.78 7.68 -12.59
CA GLN A 77 -0.87 6.40 -11.90
C GLN A 77 0.02 6.41 -10.65
N GLN A 78 -0.55 5.99 -9.53
CA GLN A 78 0.15 5.84 -8.27
C GLN A 78 -0.05 4.43 -7.73
N LEU A 79 1.05 3.79 -7.30
CA LEU A 79 0.98 2.51 -6.61
C LEU A 79 0.34 2.71 -5.23
N LYS A 80 -0.75 1.97 -5.00
CA LYS A 80 -1.42 1.84 -3.71
C LYS A 80 -1.55 0.38 -3.31
N TRP A 81 -1.77 0.15 -2.03
CA TRP A 81 -1.82 -1.17 -1.42
C TRP A 81 -3.11 -1.34 -0.65
N ASN A 82 -3.74 -2.50 -0.79
CA ASN A 82 -4.83 -2.91 0.07
C ASN A 82 -4.34 -2.93 1.53
N SER A 83 -4.91 -2.03 2.35
CA SER A 83 -4.47 -1.84 3.72
C SER A 83 -4.70 -3.07 4.60
N ASN A 84 -5.82 -3.78 4.41
CA ASN A 84 -6.16 -4.98 5.17
C ASN A 84 -5.15 -6.12 4.95
N LEU A 85 -4.70 -6.29 3.70
CA LEU A 85 -3.72 -7.30 3.34
C LEU A 85 -2.30 -6.92 3.74
N LEU A 86 -1.86 -5.71 3.37
CA LEU A 86 -0.46 -5.34 3.51
C LEU A 86 -0.08 -4.97 4.96
N VAL A 87 -0.93 -4.24 5.69
CA VAL A 87 -0.63 -3.85 7.08
C VAL A 87 -0.47 -5.08 7.96
N SER A 88 -1.42 -6.02 7.87
CA SER A 88 -1.40 -7.28 8.63
C SER A 88 -0.15 -8.10 8.33
N PHE A 89 0.24 -8.20 7.06
CA PHE A 89 1.45 -8.90 6.65
C PHE A 89 2.71 -8.22 7.22
N LEU A 90 2.87 -6.91 6.99
CA LEU A 90 4.05 -6.16 7.43
C LEU A 90 4.18 -6.15 8.95
N GLN A 91 3.07 -6.04 9.68
CA GLN A 91 3.08 -6.08 11.14
C GLN A 91 3.62 -7.41 11.66
N ASN A 92 3.20 -8.53 11.04
CA ASN A 92 3.74 -9.86 11.38
C ASN A 92 5.22 -9.98 11.01
N GLU A 93 5.64 -9.54 9.82
CA GLU A 93 7.04 -9.60 9.40
C GLU A 93 7.95 -8.78 10.33
N LEU A 94 7.54 -7.57 10.70
CA LEU A 94 8.31 -6.69 11.60
C LEU A 94 8.39 -7.25 13.03
N ILE A 95 7.34 -7.92 13.53
CA ILE A 95 7.38 -8.60 14.82
C ILE A 95 8.34 -9.80 14.79
N ASN A 96 8.32 -10.57 13.70
CA ASN A 96 9.10 -11.80 13.58
C ASN A 96 10.54 -11.59 13.10
N THR A 97 10.88 -10.37 12.64
CA THR A 97 12.22 -10.03 12.16
C THR A 97 12.88 -9.02 13.11
N PRO A 98 13.49 -9.45 14.22
CA PRO A 98 14.03 -8.56 15.27
C PRO A 98 15.28 -7.76 14.85
N ARG A 99 15.62 -7.70 13.56
CA ARG A 99 16.82 -7.02 13.04
C ARG A 99 16.55 -6.39 11.67
N LEU A 100 15.92 -5.22 11.65
CA LEU A 100 15.97 -4.26 10.55
C LEU A 100 16.49 -2.93 11.09
#